data_AF-C4KI21-F1
#
_entry.id   AF-C4KI21-F1
#
_cell.length_a   1.000
_cell.length_b   1.000
_cell.length_c   1.000
_cell.angle_alpha   90.00
_cell.angle_beta   90.00
_cell.angle_gamma   90.00
#
_symmetry.space_group_name_H-M   'P 1'
#
loop_
_entity.id
_entity.type
_entity.pdbx_description
1 polymer ?
#
loop_
_entity_poly.entity_id
_entity_poly.type
_entity_poly.pdbx_seq_one_letter_code
_entity_poly.pdbx_strand_id
1 'polypeptide(L)'
;MISTQIPKSYVKRTSVFYTLGEGIVVSADIQSKSRANLTHYTRIIVDPLSLKVVKSSCDCGGFTFRGKCWHIEALKQLASTELREEVEKIRQEMMQIEEDIASWGRMI
;
A
#
# COMPACT_ATOMS: atom_id res chain seq x y z
N MET A 1 0.95 13.81 -1.54
CA MET A 1 -0.44 13.94 -2.03
C MET A 1 -1.11 12.59 -1.86
N ILE A 2 -2.27 12.49 -1.22
CA ILE A 2 -2.99 11.20 -1.05
C ILE A 2 -4.04 11.12 -2.15
N SER A 3 -3.85 10.25 -3.12
CA SER A 3 -4.88 9.95 -4.12
C SER A 3 -5.82 8.89 -3.54
N THR A 4 -7.10 9.24 -3.44
CA THR A 4 -8.16 8.36 -2.94
C THR A 4 -9.04 7.98 -4.12
N GLN A 5 -8.99 6.72 -4.56
CA GLN A 5 -9.87 6.20 -5.60
C GLN A 5 -10.93 5.27 -4.98
N ILE A 6 -12.12 5.18 -5.59
CA ILE A 6 -13.19 4.24 -5.24
C ILE A 6 -13.18 3.10 -6.26
N PRO A 7 -12.71 1.88 -5.93
CA PRO A 7 -12.59 0.79 -6.91
C PRO A 7 -13.85 -0.11 -6.97
N LYS A 8 -13.80 -1.21 -7.75
CA LYS A 8 -14.92 -2.16 -7.99
C LYS A 8 -15.57 -2.69 -6.69
N SER A 9 -16.82 -3.16 -6.81
CA SER A 9 -17.81 -3.42 -5.72
C SER A 9 -17.29 -3.84 -4.33
N TYR A 10 -16.25 -4.66 -4.22
CA TYR A 10 -15.69 -5.14 -2.96
C TYR A 10 -14.53 -4.30 -2.41
N VAL A 11 -13.86 -3.45 -3.18
CA VAL A 11 -12.89 -2.48 -2.66
C VAL A 11 -13.60 -1.13 -2.59
N LYS A 12 -13.66 -0.52 -1.41
CA LYS A 12 -14.41 0.72 -1.20
C LYS A 12 -13.55 1.96 -1.37
N ARG A 13 -12.27 1.83 -1.04
CA ARG A 13 -11.30 2.94 -1.06
C ARG A 13 -9.91 2.38 -1.27
N THR A 14 -9.08 3.06 -2.06
CA THR A 14 -7.63 2.83 -2.12
C THR A 14 -6.87 4.10 -1.82
N SER A 15 -5.66 3.97 -1.31
CA SER A 15 -4.73 5.08 -1.14
C SER A 15 -3.29 4.58 -1.28
N VAL A 16 -2.51 5.27 -2.09
CA VAL A 16 -1.08 5.02 -2.32
C VAL A 16 -0.30 6.26 -1.91
N PHE A 17 0.68 6.10 -1.04
CA PHE A 17 1.56 7.18 -0.58
C PHE A 17 2.88 6.59 -0.09
N TYR A 18 3.87 7.42 0.24
CA TYR A 18 5.11 6.96 0.86
C TYR A 18 5.29 7.55 2.25
N THR A 19 6.14 6.91 3.04
CA THR A 19 6.64 7.45 4.30
C THR A 19 8.15 7.23 4.36
N LEU A 20 8.89 8.30 4.70
CA LEU A 20 10.33 8.21 4.92
C LEU A 20 10.57 7.20 6.06
N GLY A 21 11.34 6.15 5.78
CA GLY A 21 11.65 5.09 6.76
C GLY A 21 10.78 3.82 6.72
N GLU A 22 9.56 3.84 6.14
CA GLU A 22 8.82 2.57 5.91
C GLU A 22 8.79 2.16 4.43
N GLY A 23 8.77 3.11 3.49
CA GLY A 23 8.63 2.85 2.06
C GLY A 23 7.25 3.26 1.52
N ILE A 24 6.82 2.60 0.44
CA ILE A 24 5.55 2.90 -0.23
C ILE A 24 4.42 2.16 0.47
N VAL A 25 3.46 2.90 1.00
CA VAL A 25 2.26 2.38 1.65
C VAL A 25 1.14 2.32 0.62
N VAL A 26 0.64 1.10 0.39
CA VAL A 26 -0.60 0.87 -0.36
C VAL A 26 -1.64 0.42 0.64
N SER A 27 -2.77 1.11 0.70
CA SER A 27 -3.86 0.79 1.61
C SER A 27 -5.21 0.76 0.90
N ALA A 28 -6.11 -0.06 1.41
CA ALA A 28 -7.47 -0.17 0.89
C ALA A 28 -8.47 -0.63 1.94
N ASP A 29 -9.71 -0.18 1.81
CA ASP A 29 -10.86 -0.73 2.51
C ASP A 29 -11.48 -1.83 1.66
N ILE A 30 -11.35 -3.09 2.09
CA ILE A 30 -11.79 -4.26 1.32
C ILE A 30 -12.93 -4.95 2.07
N GLN A 31 -14.05 -5.13 1.39
CA GLN A 31 -15.26 -5.79 1.88
C GLN A 31 -14.97 -7.27 2.20
N SER A 32 -15.52 -7.74 3.31
CA SER A 32 -15.48 -9.14 3.70
C SER A 32 -16.24 -10.02 2.70
N LYS A 33 -15.66 -11.17 2.36
CA LYS A 33 -16.34 -12.20 1.55
C LYS A 33 -17.58 -12.77 2.22
N SER A 34 -17.61 -12.82 3.56
CA SER A 34 -18.69 -13.45 4.32
C SER A 34 -19.77 -12.47 4.78
N ARG A 35 -19.52 -11.16 4.73
CA ARG A 35 -20.44 -10.12 5.23
C ARG A 35 -20.37 -8.87 4.36
N ALA A 36 -21.46 -8.56 3.66
CA ALA A 36 -21.54 -7.40 2.78
C ALA A 36 -21.40 -6.05 3.51
N ASN A 37 -21.81 -5.95 4.78
CA ASN A 37 -21.73 -4.70 5.54
C ASN A 37 -20.47 -4.60 6.42
N LEU A 38 -19.45 -5.42 6.13
CA LEU A 38 -18.19 -5.41 6.85
C LEU A 38 -17.05 -5.12 5.87
N THR A 39 -16.31 -4.05 6.13
CA THR A 39 -15.08 -3.70 5.41
C THR A 39 -13.89 -3.81 6.35
N HIS A 40 -12.76 -4.16 5.76
CA HIS A 40 -11.52 -4.36 6.48
C HIS A 40 -10.45 -3.43 5.94
N TYR A 41 -9.90 -2.60 6.81
CA TYR A 41 -8.75 -1.79 6.48
C TYR A 41 -7.54 -2.70 6.30
N THR A 42 -6.96 -2.63 5.11
CA THR A 42 -5.84 -3.47 4.70
C THR A 42 -4.73 -2.58 4.19
N ARG A 43 -3.50 -2.82 4.62
CA ARG A 43 -2.31 -2.12 4.13
C ARG A 43 -1.17 -3.08 3.82
N ILE A 44 -0.41 -2.76 2.79
CA ILE A 44 0.87 -3.38 2.49
C ILE A 44 1.92 -2.28 2.36
N ILE A 45 3.15 -2.63 2.72
CA ILE A 45 4.32 -1.77 2.54
C ILE A 45 5.19 -2.41 1.49
N VAL A 46 5.47 -1.66 0.44
CA VAL A 46 6.32 -2.03 -0.69
C VAL A 46 7.65 -1.33 -0.53
N ASP A 47 8.73 -2.10 -0.54
CA ASP A 47 10.08 -1.56 -0.56
C ASP A 47 10.33 -0.84 -1.90
N PRO A 48 10.67 0.46 -1.91
CA PRO A 48 10.82 1.23 -3.15
C PRO A 48 11.98 0.76 -4.03
N LEU A 49 12.95 0.02 -3.48
CA LEU A 49 14.09 -0.50 -4.23
C LEU A 49 13.78 -1.83 -4.91
N SER A 50 13.32 -2.82 -4.14
CA SER A 50 13.04 -4.18 -4.65
C SER A 50 11.62 -4.37 -5.18
N LEU A 51 10.71 -3.43 -4.90
CA LEU A 51 9.28 -3.51 -5.19
C LEU A 51 8.57 -4.73 -4.56
N LYS A 52 9.20 -5.33 -3.54
CA LYS A 52 8.64 -6.45 -2.80
C LYS A 52 7.81 -5.94 -1.63
N VAL A 53 6.73 -6.66 -1.32
CA VAL A 53 5.95 -6.43 -0.11
C VAL A 53 6.74 -6.90 1.10
N VAL A 54 7.11 -5.97 1.98
CA VAL A 54 7.93 -6.23 3.18
C VAL A 54 7.10 -6.30 4.45
N LYS A 55 5.95 -5.64 4.49
CA LYS A 55 4.99 -5.71 5.59
C LYS A 55 3.58 -5.72 5.05
N SER A 56 2.67 -6.37 5.78
CA SER A 56 1.25 -6.40 5.45
C SER A 56 0.43 -6.50 6.73
N SER A 57 -0.68 -5.80 6.79
CA SER A 57 -1.63 -5.91 7.89
C SER A 57 -3.06 -5.76 7.40
N CYS A 58 -3.97 -6.40 8.10
CA CYS A 58 -5.40 -6.31 7.87
C CYS A 58 -6.08 -6.38 9.24
N ASP A 59 -7.09 -5.54 9.46
CA ASP A 59 -7.88 -5.52 10.70
C ASP A 59 -8.88 -6.67 10.81
N CYS A 60 -9.06 -7.47 9.75
CA CYS A 60 -9.75 -8.74 9.87
C CYS A 60 -9.00 -9.58 10.91
N GLY A 61 -9.71 -10.38 11.70
CA GLY A 61 -9.12 -11.18 12.80
C GLY A 61 -7.90 -12.05 12.44
N GLY A 62 -7.49 -12.11 11.17
CA GLY A 62 -6.13 -12.14 10.61
C GLY A 62 -4.94 -12.64 11.43
N PHE A 63 -4.80 -12.22 12.68
CA PHE A 63 -3.92 -12.88 13.66
C PHE A 63 -4.23 -14.39 13.74
N THR A 64 -5.50 -14.79 13.69
CA THR A 64 -5.92 -16.20 13.61
C THR A 64 -5.50 -16.91 12.32
N PHE A 65 -5.25 -16.16 11.23
CA PHE A 65 -4.84 -16.71 9.93
C PHE A 65 -3.34 -16.56 9.66
N ARG A 66 -2.51 -16.23 10.66
CA ARG A 66 -1.06 -16.02 10.52
C ARG A 66 -0.69 -15.04 9.39
N GLY A 67 -1.50 -13.98 9.20
CA GLY A 67 -1.29 -12.99 8.14
C GLY A 67 -1.70 -13.44 6.73
N LYS A 68 -2.27 -14.64 6.57
CA LYS A 68 -2.83 -15.13 5.30
C LYS A 68 -4.32 -14.81 5.21
N CYS A 69 -4.67 -13.52 5.07
CA CYS A 69 -6.05 -13.13 4.82
C CYS A 69 -6.26 -12.83 3.33
N TRP A 70 -7.48 -13.07 2.84
CA TRP A 70 -7.80 -12.81 1.44
C TRP A 70 -7.68 -11.32 1.08
N HIS A 71 -7.93 -10.41 2.03
CA HIS A 71 -7.83 -8.97 1.80
C HIS A 71 -6.39 -8.56 1.47
N ILE A 72 -5.39 -9.13 2.15
CA ILE A 72 -3.97 -8.86 1.86
C ILE A 72 -3.62 -9.36 0.45
N GLU A 73 -4.04 -10.57 0.09
CA GLU A 73 -3.78 -11.10 -1.25
C GLU A 73 -4.49 -10.30 -2.35
N ALA A 74 -5.72 -9.85 -2.09
CA ALA A 74 -6.43 -8.94 -2.98
C ALA A 74 -5.69 -7.61 -3.14
N LEU A 75 -5.18 -7.03 -2.05
CA LEU A 75 -4.44 -5.77 -2.10
C LEU A 75 -3.09 -5.93 -2.83
N LYS A 76 -2.39 -7.06 -2.65
CA LYS A 76 -1.17 -7.38 -3.42
C LYS A 76 -1.45 -7.45 -4.91
N GLN A 77 -2.55 -8.09 -5.30
CA GLN A 77 -2.96 -8.16 -6.70
C GLN A 77 -3.31 -6.77 -7.24
N LEU A 78 -4.09 -5.97 -6.52
CA LEU A 78 -4.41 -4.61 -6.92
C LEU A 78 -3.15 -3.74 -7.06
N ALA A 79 -2.19 -3.85 -6.15
CA ALA A 79 -0.93 -3.13 -6.20
C ALA A 79 -0.08 -3.49 -7.43
N SER A 80 -0.13 -4.74 -7.89
CA SER A 80 0.64 -5.19 -9.06
C SER A 80 -0.09 -5.01 -10.39
N THR A 81 -1.41 -4.76 -10.36
CA THR A 81 -2.23 -4.54 -11.56
C THR A 81 -2.78 -3.12 -11.63
N GLU A 82 -3.90 -2.84 -10.95
CA GLU A 82 -4.69 -1.61 -11.10
C GLU A 82 -3.97 -0.38 -10.55
N LEU A 83 -3.21 -0.53 -9.46
CA LEU A 83 -2.48 0.57 -8.80
C LEU A 83 -1.00 0.60 -9.19
N ARG A 84 -0.56 -0.22 -10.15
CA ARG A 84 0.86 -0.38 -10.48
C ARG A 84 1.51 0.94 -10.92
N GLU A 85 0.83 1.69 -11.77
CA GLU A 85 1.33 2.98 -12.28
C GLU A 85 1.41 4.03 -11.17
N GLU A 86 0.43 4.02 -10.26
CA GLU A 86 0.39 4.93 -9.11
C GLU A 86 1.50 4.61 -8.11
N VAL A 87 1.74 3.32 -7.84
CA VAL A 87 2.86 2.85 -7.02
C VAL A 87 4.19 3.29 -7.62
N GLU A 88 4.38 3.13 -8.94
CA GLU A 88 5.62 3.55 -9.61
C GLU A 88 5.78 5.07 -9.58
N LYS A 89 4.71 5.84 -9.78
CA LYS A 89 4.76 7.30 -9.65
C LYS A 89 5.22 7.73 -8.25
N ILE A 90 4.60 7.17 -7.21
CA ILE A 90 4.95 7.46 -5.82
C ILE A 90 6.37 7.02 -5.47
N ARG A 91 6.85 5.91 -6.05
CA ARG A 91 8.24 5.46 -5.93
C ARG A 91 9.21 6.50 -6.47
N GLN A 92 8.98 7.01 -7.68
CA GLN A 92 9.86 8.00 -8.31
C GLN A 92 9.88 9.31 -7.52
N GLU A 93 8.70 9.79 -7.07
CA GLU A 93 8.60 10.96 -6.19
C GLU A 93 9.38 10.77 -4.89
N MET A 94 9.29 9.58 -4.27
CA MET A 94 10.03 9.27 -3.05
C MET A 94 11.55 9.25 -3.29
N MET A 95 12.02 8.60 -4.35
CA MET A 95 13.45 8.50 -4.67
C MET A 95 14.06 9.88 -4.92
N GLN A 96 13.36 10.75 -5.65
CA GLN A 96 13.81 12.11 -5.90
C GLN A 96 13.97 12.90 -4.59
N ILE A 97 13.03 12.75 -3.64
CA ILE A 97 13.10 13.43 -2.34
C ILE A 97 14.25 12.88 -1.49
N GLU A 98 14.49 11.56 -1.49
CA GLU A 98 15.62 10.95 -0.79
C GLU A 98 16.97 11.45 -1.37
N GLU A 99 17.07 11.58 -2.70
CA GLU A 99 18.25 12.15 -3.37
C GLU A 99 18.48 13.62 -3.00
N ASP A 100 17.40 14.42 -2.98
CA ASP A 100 17.45 15.82 -2.57
C ASP A 100 17.91 15.96 -1.11
N ILE A 101 17.38 15.14 -0.19
CA ILE A 101 17.80 15.11 1.23
C ILE A 101 19.28 14.72 1.34
N ALA A 102 19.71 13.69 0.62
CA ALA A 102 21.12 13.25 0.62
C ALA A 102 22.06 14.32 0.03
N SER A 103 21.58 15.16 -0.88
CA SER A 103 22.35 16.28 -1.43
C SER A 103 22.63 17.36 -0.37
N TRP A 104 21.68 17.64 0.53
CA TRP A 104 21.86 18.65 1.59
C TRP A 104 22.97 18.27 2.57
N GLY A 105 23.12 16.98 2.88
CA GLY A 105 24.20 16.47 3.71
C GLY A 105 25.60 16.55 3.07
N ARG A 106 25.70 16.84 1.76
CA ARG A 106 26.97 17.03 1.04
C ARG A 106 27.37 18.51 0.88
N MET A 107 26.49 19.45 1.29
CA MET A 107 26.77 20.89 1.28
C MET A 107 27.34 21.41 2.62
N ILE A 108 27.55 20.52 3.58
CA ILE A 108 28.25 20.73 4.86
C ILE A 108 29.60 20.02 4.84
#